data_AF-A0A9X5E8S7-F1
#
_entry.id   AF-A0A9X5E8S7-F1
#
_cell.length_a   1.000
_cell.length_b   1.000
_cell.length_c   1.000
_cell.angle_alpha   90.00
_cell.angle_beta   90.00
_cell.angle_gamma   90.00
#
_symmetry.space_group_name_H-M   'P 1'
#
loop_
_entity.id
_entity.type
_entity.pdbx_description
1 polymer ?
#
loop_
_entity_poly.entity_id
_entity_poly.type
_entity_poly.pdbx_seq_one_letter_code
_entity_poly.pdbx_strand_id
1 'polypeptide(L)'
;MRTGIKHQPNRFRSYQEIHSTVISQFKARDFIGAETLYFESIAYGISLAGEIACLGNIVVSVQKFIEILDGSGDNALVQTKWYSYNVFIRGQYNIFRYDNQDDGFLRPDHQDEHHKHIFDWKTGEELPNSPVWLGEDNWLTLGEVLQEVEDWYWQNREKLAKPDIYPELDLR
;
A
#
# COMPACT_ATOMS: atom_id res chain seq x y z
N MET A 1 13.07 -14.05 -12.89
CA MET A 1 11.75 -13.42 -12.66
C MET A 1 11.25 -12.89 -13.99
N ARG A 2 10.03 -13.24 -14.42
CA ARG A 2 9.38 -12.49 -15.50
C ARG A 2 8.99 -11.14 -14.90
N THR A 3 9.71 -10.08 -15.25
CA THR A 3 9.28 -8.71 -14.96
C THR A 3 8.14 -8.39 -15.93
N GLY A 4 6.91 -8.73 -15.55
CA GLY A 4 5.73 -8.17 -16.21
C GLY A 4 5.73 -6.65 -16.01
N ILE A 5 5.15 -5.93 -16.97
CA ILE A 5 4.94 -4.48 -16.85
C ILE A 5 3.99 -4.25 -15.66
N LYS A 6 4.35 -3.32 -14.77
CA LYS A 6 3.58 -3.03 -13.55
C LYS A 6 2.13 -2.70 -13.88
N HIS A 7 1.22 -3.18 -13.02
CA HIS A 7 -0.22 -2.89 -13.06
C HIS A 7 -0.94 -3.18 -14.37
N GLN A 8 -0.32 -3.94 -15.29
CA GLN A 8 -1.03 -4.48 -16.45
C GLN A 8 -2.07 -5.51 -16.02
N PRO A 9 -3.11 -5.72 -16.85
CA PRO A 9 -4.10 -6.76 -16.62
C PRO A 9 -3.45 -8.12 -16.33
N ASN A 10 -3.93 -8.80 -15.29
CA ASN A 10 -3.44 -10.12 -14.88
C ASN A 10 -4.60 -10.99 -14.38
N ARG A 11 -4.38 -12.30 -14.24
CA ARG A 11 -5.39 -13.19 -13.67
C ARG A 11 -5.53 -12.94 -12.17
N PHE A 12 -6.75 -12.98 -11.65
CA PHE A 12 -7.01 -12.73 -10.23
C PHE A 12 -6.22 -13.70 -9.33
N ARG A 13 -6.14 -14.98 -9.70
CA ARG A 13 -5.28 -15.94 -9.00
C ARG A 13 -3.83 -15.51 -8.91
N SER A 14 -3.25 -15.04 -10.01
CA SER A 14 -1.87 -14.55 -10.02
C SER A 14 -1.70 -13.31 -9.14
N TYR A 15 -2.73 -12.48 -9.03
CA TYR A 15 -2.76 -11.34 -8.11
C TYR A 15 -2.65 -11.78 -6.65
N GLN A 16 -3.45 -12.78 -6.26
CA GLN A 16 -3.42 -13.37 -4.92
C GLN A 16 -2.08 -14.06 -4.62
N GLU A 17 -1.52 -14.79 -5.59
CA GLU A 17 -0.22 -15.46 -5.46
C GLU A 17 0.93 -14.46 -5.29
N ILE A 18 0.95 -13.37 -6.08
CA ILE A 18 1.93 -12.28 -5.94
C ILE A 18 1.80 -11.65 -4.55
N HIS A 19 0.57 -11.33 -4.14
CA HIS A 19 0.31 -10.75 -2.83
C HIS A 19 0.83 -11.64 -1.69
N SER A 20 0.44 -12.91 -1.67
CA SER A 20 0.88 -13.88 -0.66
C SER A 20 2.39 -14.06 -0.65
N THR A 21 3.03 -14.06 -1.83
CA THR A 21 4.49 -14.19 -1.95
C THR A 21 5.20 -12.99 -1.34
N VAL A 22 4.76 -11.77 -1.67
CA VAL A 22 5.33 -10.53 -1.13
C VAL A 22 5.22 -10.50 0.40
N ILE A 23 4.03 -10.73 0.95
CA ILE A 23 3.84 -10.76 2.42
C ILE A 23 4.74 -11.81 3.07
N SER A 24 4.83 -13.00 2.48
CA SER A 24 5.68 -14.08 3.02
C SER A 24 7.17 -13.71 3.03
N GLN A 25 7.66 -12.98 2.03
CA GLN A 25 9.05 -12.53 1.97
C GLN A 25 9.40 -11.54 3.09
N PHE A 26 8.49 -10.63 3.43
CA PHE A 26 8.70 -9.70 4.56
C PHE A 26 8.49 -10.37 5.91
N LYS A 27 7.57 -11.34 6.03
CA LYS A 27 7.47 -12.20 7.24
C LYS A 27 8.75 -13.01 7.46
N ALA A 28 9.34 -13.56 6.40
CA ALA A 28 10.60 -14.32 6.48
C ALA A 28 11.81 -13.46 6.91
N ARG A 29 11.74 -12.14 6.70
CA ARG A 29 12.72 -11.16 7.19
C ARG A 29 12.41 -10.63 8.59
N ASP A 30 11.36 -11.14 9.23
CA ASP A 30 10.86 -10.66 10.53
C ASP A 30 10.55 -9.15 10.52
N PHE A 31 10.07 -8.64 9.39
CA PHE A 31 9.64 -7.24 9.28
C PHE A 31 8.12 -7.08 9.40
N ILE A 32 7.34 -8.03 8.85
CA ILE A 32 5.88 -8.10 9.03
C ILE A 32 5.57 -9.16 10.09
N GLY A 33 4.80 -8.77 11.11
CA GLY A 33 4.34 -9.69 12.16
C GLY A 33 2.98 -10.30 11.86
N ALA A 34 2.05 -9.52 11.32
CA ALA A 34 0.69 -9.94 11.03
C ALA A 34 0.07 -9.10 9.90
N GLU A 35 -1.04 -9.58 9.33
CA GLU A 35 -1.89 -8.80 8.44
C GLU A 35 -3.35 -9.26 8.56
N THR A 36 -4.27 -8.38 8.18
CA THR A 36 -5.73 -8.60 8.15
C THR A 36 -6.30 -8.40 6.74
N LEU A 37 -5.47 -8.56 5.71
CA LEU A 37 -5.84 -8.28 4.34
C LEU A 37 -6.80 -9.33 3.81
N TYR A 38 -7.92 -8.86 3.26
CA TYR A 38 -8.91 -9.73 2.65
C TYR A 38 -9.32 -9.21 1.28
N PHE A 39 -9.66 -10.16 0.41
CA PHE A 39 -10.30 -9.87 -0.87
C PHE A 39 -11.81 -10.07 -0.74
N GLU A 40 -12.57 -9.08 -1.18
CA GLU A 40 -14.04 -9.13 -1.23
C GLU A 40 -14.50 -8.87 -2.66
N SER A 41 -15.27 -9.81 -3.23
CA SER A 41 -15.92 -9.58 -4.51
C SER A 41 -17.07 -8.59 -4.35
N ILE A 42 -17.04 -7.53 -5.14
CA ILE A 42 -18.11 -6.53 -5.25
C ILE A 42 -18.59 -6.47 -6.70
N ALA A 43 -19.71 -5.78 -6.98
CA ALA A 43 -20.45 -5.92 -8.23
C ALA A 43 -19.60 -5.99 -9.52
N TYR A 44 -18.68 -5.04 -9.73
CA TYR A 44 -17.85 -4.93 -10.94
C TYR A 44 -16.35 -5.09 -10.67
N GLY A 45 -15.98 -5.67 -9.52
CA GLY A 45 -14.57 -5.79 -9.17
C GLY A 45 -14.34 -6.46 -7.84
N ILE A 46 -13.13 -6.26 -7.32
CA ILE A 46 -12.67 -6.91 -6.11
C ILE A 46 -12.03 -5.83 -5.24
N SER A 47 -12.53 -5.68 -4.01
CA SER A 47 -11.87 -4.88 -3.00
C SER A 47 -10.79 -5.69 -2.32
N LEU A 48 -9.63 -5.08 -2.09
CA LEU A 48 -8.59 -5.58 -1.18
C LEU A 48 -8.43 -4.55 -0.07
N ALA A 49 -8.70 -4.96 1.17
CA ALA A 49 -8.67 -4.06 2.31
C ALA A 49 -8.12 -4.73 3.57
N GLY A 50 -7.57 -3.92 4.47
CA GLY A 50 -7.11 -4.34 5.80
C GLY A 50 -5.83 -3.63 6.20
N GLU A 51 -5.12 -4.17 7.18
CA GLU A 51 -3.88 -3.60 7.69
C GLU A 51 -2.75 -4.64 7.70
N ILE A 52 -1.51 -4.14 7.64
CA ILE A 52 -0.29 -4.94 7.82
C ILE A 52 0.46 -4.36 9.02
N ALA A 53 0.81 -5.23 9.97
CA ALA A 53 1.61 -4.90 11.15
C ALA A 53 3.09 -5.09 10.83
N CYS A 54 3.86 -4.00 10.88
CA CYS A 54 5.31 -4.00 10.67
C CYS A 54 6.06 -3.66 11.96
N LEU A 55 7.35 -3.96 12.01
CA LEU A 55 8.22 -3.53 13.11
C LEU A 55 8.18 -2.01 13.30
N GLY A 56 8.49 -1.57 14.52
CA GLY A 56 8.47 -0.15 14.88
C GLY A 56 7.09 0.38 15.25
N ASN A 57 6.15 -0.52 15.59
CA ASN A 57 4.74 -0.17 15.81
C ASN A 57 4.11 0.49 14.56
N ILE A 58 4.60 0.14 13.36
CA ILE A 58 4.20 0.72 12.08
C ILE A 58 3.06 -0.10 11.48
N VAL A 59 2.06 0.60 10.94
CA VAL A 59 0.90 0.03 10.26
C VAL A 59 0.90 0.49 8.80
N VAL A 60 0.67 -0.44 7.88
CA VAL A 60 0.29 -0.13 6.50
C VAL A 60 -1.18 -0.45 6.32
N SER A 61 -2.03 0.57 6.28
CA SER A 61 -3.45 0.44 5.95
C SER A 61 -3.60 0.40 4.43
N VAL A 62 -4.17 -0.70 3.94
CA VAL A 62 -4.35 -0.97 2.52
C VAL A 62 -5.83 -0.84 2.17
N GLN A 63 -6.11 -0.07 1.13
CA GLN A 63 -7.37 -0.10 0.41
C GLN A 63 -7.08 -0.14 -1.07
N LYS A 64 -7.77 -1.00 -1.80
CA LYS A 64 -7.54 -1.19 -3.21
C LYS A 64 -8.79 -1.72 -3.88
N PHE A 65 -8.99 -1.32 -5.11
CA PHE A 65 -10.00 -1.90 -5.98
C PHE A 65 -9.38 -2.34 -7.27
N ILE A 66 -9.81 -3.54 -7.64
CA ILE A 66 -9.32 -4.27 -8.76
C ILE A 66 -10.53 -4.52 -9.66
N GLU A 67 -10.55 -3.84 -10.80
CA GLU A 67 -11.62 -3.97 -11.78
C GLU A 67 -11.54 -5.34 -12.46
N ILE A 68 -12.69 -5.99 -12.66
CA ILE A 68 -12.77 -7.20 -13.48
C ILE A 68 -13.02 -6.75 -14.93
N LEU A 69 -12.02 -6.98 -15.78
CA LEU A 69 -12.08 -6.63 -17.21
C LEU A 69 -12.77 -7.71 -18.04
N ASP A 70 -12.60 -8.98 -17.66
CA ASP A 70 -13.20 -10.13 -18.34
C ASP A 70 -13.22 -11.37 -17.42
N GLY A 71 -14.15 -12.29 -17.67
CA GLY A 71 -14.26 -13.56 -16.95
C GLY A 71 -14.79 -13.44 -15.51
N SER A 72 -14.55 -14.48 -14.70
CA SER A 72 -15.00 -14.56 -13.31
C SER A 72 -14.11 -15.48 -12.46
N GLY A 73 -14.20 -15.32 -11.14
CA GLY A 73 -13.43 -16.10 -10.16
C GLY A 73 -11.92 -15.96 -10.33
N ASP A 74 -11.18 -17.00 -9.98
CA ASP A 74 -9.71 -17.07 -10.04
C ASP A 74 -9.13 -16.78 -11.43
N ASN A 75 -9.91 -17.04 -12.49
CA ASN A 75 -9.52 -16.84 -13.88
C ASN A 75 -9.94 -15.48 -14.44
N ALA A 76 -10.63 -14.64 -13.67
CA ALA A 76 -10.96 -13.28 -14.09
C ALA A 76 -9.69 -12.53 -14.50
N LEU A 77 -9.75 -11.83 -15.62
CA LEU A 77 -8.75 -10.84 -15.99
C LEU A 77 -9.06 -9.58 -15.22
N VAL A 78 -8.11 -9.11 -14.41
CA VAL A 78 -8.31 -8.01 -13.48
C VAL A 78 -7.19 -6.98 -13.59
N GLN A 79 -7.49 -5.73 -13.26
CA GLN A 79 -6.51 -4.64 -13.24
C GLN A 79 -6.78 -3.73 -12.04
N THR A 80 -5.72 -3.26 -11.38
CA THR A 80 -5.89 -2.25 -10.32
C THR A 80 -6.48 -0.99 -10.96
N LYS A 81 -7.51 -0.42 -10.34
CA LYS A 81 -8.07 0.87 -10.77
C LYS A 81 -7.85 1.97 -9.74
N TRP A 82 -8.04 1.67 -8.45
CA TRP A 82 -7.68 2.59 -7.38
C TRP A 82 -6.99 1.90 -6.22
N TYR A 83 -6.20 2.67 -5.48
CA TYR A 83 -5.51 2.24 -4.29
C TYR A 83 -5.28 3.40 -3.32
N SER A 84 -5.12 3.05 -2.06
CA SER A 84 -4.57 3.89 -1.00
C SER A 84 -3.74 2.99 -0.09
N TYR A 85 -2.49 3.36 0.12
CA TYR A 85 -1.58 2.74 1.08
C TYR A 85 -1.15 3.82 2.08
N ASN A 86 -1.80 3.84 3.25
CA ASN A 86 -1.48 4.79 4.31
C ASN A 86 -0.54 4.14 5.32
N VAL A 87 0.63 4.74 5.52
CA VAL A 87 1.66 4.25 6.43
C VAL A 87 1.74 5.18 7.63
N PHE A 88 1.60 4.63 8.83
CA PHE A 88 1.59 5.41 10.07
C PHE A 88 2.12 4.60 11.24
N ILE A 89 2.51 5.28 12.33
CA ILE A 89 2.85 4.63 13.58
C ILE A 89 1.57 4.55 14.43
N ARG A 90 1.21 3.36 14.93
CA ARG A 90 -0.03 3.17 15.70
C ARG A 90 -0.05 4.09 16.92
N GLY A 91 -1.13 4.85 17.07
CA GLY A 91 -1.31 5.82 18.15
C GLY A 91 -0.48 7.09 17.98
N GLN A 92 0.11 7.32 16.80
CA GLN A 92 0.82 8.54 16.43
C GLN A 92 0.34 9.01 15.04
N TYR A 93 1.25 9.58 14.24
CA TYR A 93 0.94 10.21 12.96
C TYR A 93 1.38 9.38 11.75
N ASN A 94 0.94 9.84 10.57
CA ASN A 94 1.36 9.29 9.30
C ASN A 94 2.86 9.50 9.06
N ILE A 95 3.44 8.59 8.28
CA ILE A 95 4.79 8.69 7.73
C ILE A 95 4.67 9.14 6.28
N PHE A 96 3.91 8.39 5.48
CA PHE A 96 3.56 8.74 4.11
C PHE A 96 2.28 8.02 3.69
N ARG A 97 1.63 8.51 2.64
CA ARG A 97 0.48 7.88 2.01
C ARG A 97 0.64 7.90 0.50
N TYR A 98 0.42 6.76 -0.13
CA TYR A 98 0.30 6.68 -1.58
C TYR A 98 -1.16 6.49 -1.93
N ASP A 99 -1.69 7.28 -2.85
CA ASP A 99 -3.05 7.07 -3.35
C ASP A 99 -3.22 7.64 -4.77
N ASN A 100 -4.31 7.22 -5.40
CA ASN A 100 -4.78 7.76 -6.67
C ASN A 100 -6.29 8.08 -6.62
N GLN A 101 -6.85 8.21 -5.42
CA GLN A 101 -8.24 8.57 -5.21
C GLN A 101 -8.38 10.06 -4.97
N ASP A 102 -8.12 10.85 -6.01
CA ASP A 102 -8.45 12.27 -5.97
C ASP A 102 -9.17 12.66 -7.25
N ASP A 103 -10.47 12.97 -7.14
CA ASP A 103 -11.28 13.57 -8.21
C ASP A 103 -10.68 14.93 -8.69
N GLY A 104 -9.67 15.43 -7.96
CA GLY A 104 -8.85 16.58 -8.25
C GLY A 104 -8.04 16.52 -9.55
N PHE A 105 -7.81 15.37 -10.20
CA PHE A 105 -7.06 15.32 -11.48
C PHE A 105 -7.72 16.11 -12.63
N LEU A 106 -8.97 16.53 -12.45
CA LEU A 106 -9.66 17.45 -13.35
C LEU A 106 -9.39 18.94 -13.04
N ARG A 107 -8.62 19.24 -11.98
CA ARG A 107 -8.26 20.60 -11.57
C ARG A 107 -6.93 21.03 -12.22
N PRO A 108 -6.74 22.32 -12.56
CA PRO A 108 -5.55 22.79 -13.29
C PRO A 108 -4.21 22.60 -12.57
N ASP A 109 -4.22 22.42 -11.25
CA ASP A 109 -3.06 22.27 -10.38
C ASP A 109 -2.67 20.80 -10.12
N HIS A 110 -3.49 19.85 -10.57
CA HIS A 110 -3.29 18.41 -10.39
C HIS A 110 -2.60 17.84 -11.63
N GLN A 111 -1.38 17.31 -11.45
CA GLN A 111 -0.51 16.95 -12.56
C GLN A 111 -0.63 15.49 -12.98
N ASP A 112 -0.99 14.60 -12.05
CA ASP A 112 -1.08 13.16 -12.27
C ASP A 112 -1.99 12.50 -11.23
N GLU A 113 -2.65 11.39 -11.59
CA GLU A 113 -3.51 10.65 -10.66
C GLU A 113 -2.70 10.05 -9.50
N HIS A 114 -1.48 9.59 -9.76
CA HIS A 114 -0.64 8.88 -8.81
C HIS A 114 0.25 9.82 -8.03
N HIS A 115 0.03 9.89 -6.73
CA HIS A 115 0.79 10.80 -5.89
C HIS A 115 1.10 10.21 -4.51
N LYS A 116 2.02 10.89 -3.82
CA LYS A 116 2.49 10.54 -2.49
C LYS A 116 2.37 11.74 -1.57
N HIS A 117 1.67 11.57 -0.46
CA HIS A 117 1.74 12.48 0.66
C HIS A 117 2.85 12.09 1.63
N ILE A 118 3.60 13.06 2.14
CA ILE A 118 4.71 12.85 3.09
C ILE A 118 4.48 13.70 4.33
N PHE A 119 4.63 13.11 5.51
CA PHE A 119 4.32 13.76 6.78
C PHE A 119 5.54 13.77 7.71
N ASP A 120 5.62 14.77 8.58
CA ASP A 120 6.43 14.70 9.78
C ASP A 120 5.71 13.77 10.77
N TRP A 121 6.23 12.55 10.93
CA TRP A 121 5.66 11.53 11.81
C TRP A 121 5.65 11.91 13.30
N LYS A 122 6.34 12.99 13.70
CA LYS A 122 6.36 13.48 15.08
C LYS A 122 5.29 14.53 15.35
N THR A 123 4.96 15.35 14.36
CA THR A 123 4.01 16.47 14.51
C THR A 123 2.66 16.21 13.82
N GLY A 124 2.66 15.33 12.81
CA GLY A 124 1.52 15.05 11.94
C GLY A 124 1.35 16.06 10.81
N GLU A 125 2.24 17.05 10.71
CA GLU A 125 2.19 18.06 9.64
C GLU A 125 2.63 17.46 8.31
N GLU A 126 1.88 17.75 7.26
CA GLU A 126 2.29 17.41 5.89
C GLU A 126 3.49 18.28 5.49
N LEU A 127 4.50 17.66 4.87
CA LEU A 127 5.74 18.34 4.53
C LEU A 127 5.53 19.29 3.33
N PRO A 128 6.25 20.42 3.23
CA PRO A 128 6.03 21.43 2.18
C PRO A 128 6.22 20.96 0.73
N ASN A 129 6.91 19.83 0.52
CA ASN A 129 7.13 19.22 -0.80
C ASN A 129 6.10 18.13 -1.14
N SER A 130 5.00 18.08 -0.40
CA SER A 130 3.90 17.13 -0.55
C SER A 130 2.65 17.83 -1.14
N PRO A 131 1.86 17.17 -2.01
CA PRO A 131 2.11 15.84 -2.56
C PRO A 131 3.23 15.82 -3.60
N VAL A 132 3.89 14.66 -3.72
CA VAL A 132 4.81 14.36 -4.82
C VAL A 132 4.06 13.61 -5.90
N TRP A 133 3.92 14.22 -7.08
CA TRP A 133 3.37 13.59 -8.28
C TRP A 133 4.34 12.54 -8.82
N LEU A 134 3.88 11.31 -9.03
CA LEU A 134 4.72 10.17 -9.41
C LEU A 134 4.72 9.94 -10.92
N GLY A 135 3.57 10.15 -11.58
CA GLY A 135 3.38 9.70 -12.94
C GLY A 135 3.00 8.23 -13.01
N GLU A 136 2.25 7.85 -14.05
CA GLU A 136 1.84 6.47 -14.34
C GLU A 136 3.04 5.48 -14.34
N ASP A 137 4.18 5.87 -14.90
CA ASP A 137 5.39 5.02 -14.97
C ASP A 137 5.98 4.68 -13.61
N ASN A 138 5.77 5.54 -12.60
CA ASN A 138 6.28 5.35 -11.25
C ASN A 138 5.21 4.88 -10.27
N TRP A 139 4.04 4.46 -10.76
CA TRP A 139 3.00 3.88 -9.92
C TRP A 139 3.51 2.65 -9.15
N LEU A 140 3.57 2.74 -7.81
CA LEU A 140 4.12 1.68 -6.97
C LEU A 140 3.16 0.51 -6.75
N THR A 141 3.75 -0.68 -6.66
CA THR A 141 3.09 -1.87 -6.12
C THR A 141 3.12 -1.88 -4.60
N LEU A 142 2.25 -2.67 -3.95
CA LEU A 142 2.27 -2.84 -2.49
C LEU A 142 3.62 -3.37 -1.99
N GLY A 143 4.29 -4.23 -2.76
CA GLY A 143 5.62 -4.75 -2.38
C GLY A 143 6.70 -3.67 -2.35
N GLU A 144 6.64 -2.71 -3.28
CA GLU A 144 7.56 -1.58 -3.29
C GLU A 144 7.28 -0.61 -2.14
N VAL A 145 6.00 -0.39 -1.83
CA VAL A 145 5.62 0.37 -0.64
C VAL A 145 6.15 -0.30 0.62
N LEU A 146 5.95 -1.61 0.78
CA LEU A 146 6.47 -2.36 1.93
C LEU A 146 8.00 -2.28 2.04
N GLN A 147 8.71 -2.30 0.90
CA GLN A 147 10.16 -2.12 0.91
C GLN A 147 10.54 -0.72 1.40
N GLU A 148 9.82 0.32 0.95
CA GLU A 148 10.06 1.67 1.45
C GLU A 148 9.77 1.81 2.95
N VAL A 149 8.71 1.16 3.46
CA VAL A 149 8.41 1.16 4.90
C VAL A 149 9.53 0.49 5.70
N GLU A 150 10.08 -0.62 5.20
CA GLU A 150 11.21 -1.30 5.82
C GLU A 150 12.47 -0.43 5.82
N ASP A 151 12.79 0.19 4.68
CA ASP A 151 13.94 1.09 4.57
C ASP A 151 13.80 2.29 5.51
N TRP A 152 12.60 2.87 5.59
CA TRP A 152 12.29 3.96 6.51
C TRP A 152 12.45 3.52 7.97
N TYR A 153 11.97 2.32 8.32
CA TYR A 153 12.10 1.76 9.66
C TYR A 153 13.57 1.67 10.06
N TRP A 154 14.43 1.07 9.23
CA TRP A 154 15.85 0.93 9.58
C TRP A 154 16.58 2.27 9.70
N GLN A 155 16.19 3.28 8.92
CA GLN A 155 16.75 4.64 9.01
C GLN A 155 16.30 5.40 10.27
N ASN A 156 15.15 5.05 10.85
CA ASN A 156 14.56 5.77 11.97
C ASN A 156 14.42 4.94 13.25
N ARG A 157 14.84 3.67 13.23
CA ARG A 157 14.67 2.69 14.31
C ARG A 157 15.04 3.25 15.68
N GLU A 158 16.21 3.86 15.80
CA GLU A 158 16.73 4.42 17.06
C GLU A 158 15.92 5.62 17.60
N LYS A 159 15.04 6.20 16.77
CA LYS A 159 14.16 7.32 17.15
C LYS A 159 12.76 6.84 17.55
N LEU A 160 12.42 5.58 17.29
CA LEU A 160 11.11 5.02 17.61
C LEU A 160 11.04 4.68 19.10
N ALA A 161 9.89 4.96 19.72
CA ALA A 161 9.66 4.64 21.12
C ALA A 161 9.57 3.12 21.37
N LYS A 162 9.14 2.35 20.36
CA LYS A 162 8.94 0.91 20.44
C LYS A 162 9.42 0.24 19.13
N PRO A 163 10.74 0.18 18.88
CA PRO A 163 11.29 -0.30 17.60
C PRO A 163 11.02 -1.78 17.35
N ASP A 164 11.02 -2.60 18.42
CA ASP A 164 10.98 -4.07 18.30
C ASP A 164 9.58 -4.67 18.52
N ILE A 165 8.52 -3.87 18.35
CA ILE A 165 7.15 -4.35 18.48
C ILE A 165 6.39 -4.27 17.17
N TYR A 166 5.44 -5.17 17.03
CA TYR A 166 4.36 -5.10 16.05
C TYR A 166 3.14 -4.40 16.68
N PRO A 167 2.42 -3.55 15.94
CA PRO A 167 1.16 -2.99 16.43
C PRO A 167 0.07 -4.06 16.50
N GLU A 168 -0.91 -3.87 17.38
CA GLU A 168 -2.19 -4.55 17.24
C GLU A 168 -2.91 -4.03 15.99
N LEU A 169 -3.53 -4.94 15.25
CA LEU A 169 -4.28 -4.64 14.05
C LEU A 169 -5.76 -4.52 14.35
N ASP A 170 -6.43 -3.58 13.69
CA ASP A 170 -7.88 -3.49 13.74
C ASP A 170 -8.43 -4.68 12.95
N LEU A 171 -9.01 -5.64 13.70
CA LEU A 171 -9.81 -6.72 13.13
C LEU A 171 -11.12 -6.10 12.66
N ARG A 172 -11.24 -5.89 11.35
CA ARG A 172 -12.53 -5.54 10.73
C ARG A 172 -13.42 -6.77 10.63
#